data_AF-A0A7Z2GQQ2-F1
#
_entry.id   AF-A0A7Z2GQQ2-F1
#
_cell.length_a   1.000
_cell.length_b   1.000
_cell.length_c   1.000
_cell.angle_alpha   90.00
_cell.angle_beta   90.00
_cell.angle_gamma   90.00
#
_symmetry.space_group_name_H-M   'P 1'
#
loop_
_entity.id
_entity.type
_entity.pdbx_description
1 polymer ?
#
loop_
_entity_poly.entity_id
_entity_poly.type
_entity_poly.pdbx_seq_one_letter_code
_entity_poly.pdbx_strand_id
1 'polypeptide(L)'
;MGMAGSLLMAACGGGGSSSTPAASANLSATQQAYERVALAQNGGQHLLNASLAISTSSTSTISVNPANSYLFTTNESLPQSPASAGPQMMTIGTSTVDPKLSVPTQTAPRFLVNGAVVVEALPQKIQVSYNGANIQSTLYAQDGTTAVETLLVTQYVSVPLTGTIASSPSELASGSAFGVLTNTFNGASLYNTSATWQSGAAYAKATRQFVGDTVEVGDCATPATTGASVTACATTATTLEGFFPHTSASDDKTYNLADGQIVTLAGTRAWVATAARNSPTTEYRVYYQSNGQIFSAVLVRDGTPSQIDSLGTNTPQNFEIYLNQAAVQSLTNAIAF
;
A
#
# COMPACT_ATOMS: atom_id res chain seq x y z
N MET A 1 -48.63 54.08 21.63
CA MET A 1 -47.88 55.25 22.14
C MET A 1 -46.61 54.70 22.77
N GLY A 2 -45.46 54.69 22.09
CA GLY A 2 -44.51 55.83 21.93
C GLY A 2 -43.63 55.88 23.19
N MET A 3 -42.30 55.93 23.21
CA MET A 3 -41.23 56.24 22.25
C MET A 3 -39.90 55.61 22.75
N ALA A 4 -38.89 55.66 21.88
CA ALA A 4 -37.50 55.22 21.98
C ALA A 4 -36.64 55.86 23.10
N GLY A 5 -35.47 55.25 23.33
CA GLY A 5 -34.33 55.85 24.05
C GLY A 5 -33.07 54.99 23.99
N SER A 6 -32.22 55.25 22.99
CA SER A 6 -30.93 54.60 22.72
C SER A 6 -29.85 54.88 23.77
N LEU A 7 -28.91 53.94 23.94
CA LEU A 7 -27.54 54.23 24.38
C LEU A 7 -26.54 53.48 23.50
N LEU A 8 -25.85 54.28 22.68
CA LEU A 8 -24.69 53.92 21.87
C LEU A 8 -23.47 53.83 22.80
N MET A 9 -22.70 52.74 22.69
CA MET A 9 -21.27 52.76 23.03
C MET A 9 -20.49 52.29 21.81
N ALA A 10 -19.84 53.26 21.18
CA ALA A 10 -18.87 53.07 20.12
C ALA A 10 -17.53 52.65 20.76
N ALA A 11 -16.97 51.55 20.30
CA ALA A 11 -15.53 51.28 20.37
C ALA A 11 -15.06 50.96 18.96
N CYS A 12 -14.43 51.96 18.34
CA CYS A 12 -13.66 51.85 17.11
C CYS A 12 -12.18 51.97 17.51
N GLY A 13 -11.38 51.01 17.07
CA GLY A 13 -9.93 50.94 17.29
C GLY A 13 -9.55 49.46 17.16
N GLY A 14 -9.00 48.98 16.06
CA GLY A 14 -8.04 49.60 15.16
C GLY A 14 -6.82 48.68 15.16
N GLY A 15 -6.82 47.70 14.27
CA GLY A 15 -5.82 46.63 14.20
C GLY A 15 -6.22 45.56 13.20
N GLY A 16 -6.44 45.98 11.95
CA GLY A 16 -6.76 45.08 10.85
C GLY A 16 -5.54 44.27 10.44
N SER A 17 -5.35 43.11 11.07
CA SER A 17 -4.75 41.98 10.38
C SER A 17 -5.87 41.36 9.56
N SER A 18 -5.90 41.69 8.27
CA SER A 18 -6.65 40.92 7.28
C SER A 18 -6.11 39.50 7.30
N SER A 19 -6.67 38.63 8.14
CA SER A 19 -6.66 37.20 7.86
C SER A 19 -7.45 37.06 6.57
N THR A 20 -6.75 37.08 5.44
CA THR A 20 -7.23 36.46 4.22
C THR A 20 -7.87 35.15 4.65
N PRO A 21 -9.16 34.91 4.33
CA PRO A 21 -9.71 33.57 4.46
C PRO A 21 -8.69 32.66 3.78
N ALA A 22 -8.18 31.64 4.50
CA ALA A 22 -7.36 30.63 3.86
C ALA A 22 -8.14 30.21 2.62
N ALA A 23 -7.54 30.41 1.44
CA ALA A 23 -8.21 30.10 0.19
C ALA A 23 -8.75 28.68 0.33
N SER A 24 -10.05 28.47 0.12
CA SER A 24 -10.57 27.11 -0.01
C SER A 24 -9.70 26.46 -1.06
N ALA A 25 -8.86 25.51 -0.68
CA ALA A 25 -7.96 24.91 -1.63
C ALA A 25 -8.82 24.34 -2.74
N ASN A 26 -8.63 24.82 -3.98
CA ASN A 26 -9.31 24.27 -5.13
C ASN A 26 -8.70 22.90 -5.42
N LEU A 27 -9.14 21.90 -4.65
CA LEU A 27 -8.71 20.52 -4.76
C LEU A 27 -9.10 19.98 -6.15
N SER A 28 -8.20 19.21 -6.77
CA SER A 28 -8.53 18.43 -7.96
C SER A 28 -9.63 17.40 -7.68
N ALA A 29 -10.27 16.86 -8.72
CA ALA A 29 -11.25 15.79 -8.54
C ALA A 29 -10.64 14.57 -7.81
N THR A 30 -9.39 14.22 -8.13
CA THR A 30 -8.64 13.14 -7.47
C THR A 30 -8.41 13.44 -5.98
N GLN A 31 -7.97 14.66 -5.64
CA GLN A 31 -7.74 15.07 -4.25
C GLN A 31 -9.06 15.11 -3.45
N GLN A 32 -10.14 15.64 -4.03
CA GLN A 32 -11.46 15.62 -3.40
C GLN A 32 -11.95 14.20 -3.13
N ALA A 33 -11.80 13.29 -4.10
CA ALA A 33 -12.21 11.90 -3.95
C ALA A 33 -11.39 11.19 -2.86
N TYR A 34 -10.08 11.44 -2.81
CA TYR A 34 -9.20 10.93 -1.77
C TYR A 34 -9.57 11.45 -0.38
N GLU A 35 -9.75 12.76 -0.21
CA GLU A 35 -10.08 13.35 1.10
C GLU A 35 -11.42 12.87 1.66
N ARG A 36 -12.41 12.57 0.79
CA ARG A 36 -13.70 12.01 1.21
C ARG A 36 -13.59 10.66 1.91
N VAL A 37 -12.48 9.94 1.73
CA VAL A 37 -12.25 8.63 2.36
C VAL A 37 -11.09 8.70 3.36
N ALA A 38 -9.94 9.21 2.93
CA ALA A 38 -8.70 9.08 3.69
C ALA A 38 -8.59 10.01 4.92
N LEU A 39 -9.39 11.07 5.03
CA LEU A 39 -9.35 11.93 6.22
C LEU A 39 -9.92 11.20 7.44
N ALA A 40 -9.28 11.37 8.60
CA ALA A 40 -9.71 10.75 9.86
C ALA A 40 -11.15 11.11 10.25
N GLN A 41 -11.59 12.34 9.98
CA GLN A 41 -12.97 12.77 10.20
C GLN A 41 -14.01 12.00 9.35
N ASN A 42 -13.57 11.37 8.25
CA ASN A 42 -14.39 10.56 7.36
C ASN A 42 -14.24 9.05 7.62
N GLY A 43 -13.52 8.66 8.68
CA GLY A 43 -13.28 7.27 9.07
C GLY A 43 -11.97 6.67 8.56
N GLY A 44 -11.29 7.31 7.61
CA GLY A 44 -10.08 6.78 6.99
C GLY A 44 -10.38 5.76 5.89
N GLN A 45 -9.30 5.26 5.29
CA GLN A 45 -9.31 4.25 4.24
C GLN A 45 -8.71 2.93 4.77
N HIS A 46 -9.21 1.81 4.27
CA HIS A 46 -8.88 0.50 4.83
C HIS A 46 -8.52 -0.49 3.72
N LEU A 47 -7.26 -0.92 3.69
CA LEU A 47 -6.81 -1.98 2.80
C LEU A 47 -7.14 -3.33 3.44
N LEU A 48 -7.97 -4.15 2.81
CA LEU A 48 -8.30 -5.49 3.29
C LEU A 48 -7.19 -6.47 2.91
N ASN A 49 -6.75 -7.28 3.88
CA ASN A 49 -5.77 -8.34 3.74
C ASN A 49 -6.38 -9.67 4.21
N ALA A 50 -6.25 -10.72 3.41
CA ALA A 50 -6.82 -12.02 3.71
C ALA A 50 -5.96 -13.18 3.23
N SER A 51 -5.85 -14.21 4.06
CA SER A 51 -5.42 -15.56 3.68
C SER A 51 -6.15 -16.53 4.58
N LEU A 52 -6.89 -17.48 4.00
CA LEU A 52 -7.67 -18.45 4.77
C LEU A 52 -7.21 -19.87 4.46
N ALA A 53 -6.73 -20.57 5.49
CA ALA A 53 -6.45 -22.00 5.45
C ALA A 53 -7.74 -22.78 5.70
N ILE A 54 -8.43 -23.13 4.62
CA ILE A 54 -9.77 -23.73 4.63
C ILE A 54 -9.69 -25.24 4.48
N SER A 55 -10.51 -25.95 5.27
CA SER A 55 -10.75 -27.38 5.12
C SER A 55 -12.25 -27.66 5.06
N THR A 56 -12.63 -28.73 4.35
CA THR A 56 -14.02 -29.17 4.24
C THR A 56 -14.16 -30.61 4.71
N SER A 57 -15.21 -30.91 5.47
CA SER A 57 -15.60 -32.28 5.78
C SER A 57 -16.34 -32.94 4.60
N SER A 58 -16.52 -34.27 4.67
CA SER A 58 -17.39 -35.02 3.75
C SER A 58 -18.87 -34.62 3.83
N THR A 59 -19.27 -33.90 4.88
CA THR A 59 -20.62 -33.31 5.06
C THR A 59 -20.69 -31.84 4.61
N SER A 60 -19.67 -31.35 3.89
CA SER A 60 -19.57 -29.96 3.40
C SER A 60 -19.55 -28.90 4.51
N THR A 61 -19.14 -29.28 5.72
CA THR A 61 -18.87 -28.31 6.78
C THR A 61 -17.54 -27.65 6.50
N ILE A 62 -17.54 -26.31 6.42
CA ILE A 62 -16.33 -25.50 6.29
C ILE A 62 -15.70 -25.33 7.66
N SER A 63 -14.38 -25.47 7.74
CA SER A 63 -13.58 -25.08 8.90
C SER A 63 -12.39 -24.25 8.44
N VAL A 64 -12.17 -23.12 9.11
CA VAL A 64 -11.01 -22.24 8.91
C VAL A 64 -10.02 -22.51 10.03
N ASN A 65 -8.77 -22.80 9.69
CA ASN A 65 -7.71 -22.97 10.68
C ASN A 65 -7.20 -21.59 11.14
N PRO A 66 -7.50 -21.14 12.36
CA PRO A 66 -7.13 -19.80 12.82
C PRO A 66 -5.61 -19.62 12.97
N ALA A 67 -4.83 -20.69 13.15
CA ALA A 67 -3.37 -20.59 13.30
C ALA A 67 -2.65 -20.20 12.00
N ASN A 68 -3.26 -20.50 10.85
CA ASN A 68 -2.69 -20.26 9.52
C ASN A 68 -3.58 -19.34 8.66
N SER A 69 -4.50 -18.63 9.30
CA SER A 69 -5.45 -17.74 8.62
C SER A 69 -5.41 -16.35 9.21
N TYR A 70 -5.63 -15.35 8.36
CA TYR A 70 -5.82 -13.96 8.77
C TYR A 70 -6.88 -13.29 7.89
N LEU A 71 -7.60 -12.36 8.50
CA LEU A 71 -8.48 -11.42 7.81
C LEU A 71 -8.48 -10.12 8.60
N PHE A 72 -7.76 -9.13 8.10
CA PHE A 72 -7.53 -7.88 8.81
C PHE A 72 -7.47 -6.71 7.82
N THR A 73 -7.63 -5.50 8.33
CA THR A 73 -7.41 -4.28 7.56
C THR A 73 -6.14 -3.59 8.00
N THR A 74 -5.38 -3.05 7.04
CA THR A 74 -4.46 -1.93 7.30
C THR A 74 -5.28 -0.66 7.21
N ASN A 75 -5.36 0.07 8.32
CA ASN A 75 -6.16 1.27 8.46
C ASN A 75 -5.27 2.49 8.31
N GLU A 76 -5.68 3.40 7.45
CA GLU A 76 -4.93 4.58 7.06
C GLU A 76 -5.80 5.81 7.22
N SER A 77 -5.30 6.83 7.90
CA SER A 77 -6.00 8.10 7.99
C SER A 77 -5.08 9.30 8.03
N LEU A 78 -5.51 10.38 7.39
CA LEU A 78 -4.87 11.68 7.46
C LEU A 78 -5.57 12.55 8.50
N PRO A 79 -4.82 13.19 9.41
CA PRO A 79 -5.44 14.05 10.42
C PRO A 79 -6.07 15.31 9.80
N GLN A 80 -5.48 15.85 8.73
CA GLN A 80 -5.92 17.07 8.06
C GLN A 80 -5.67 16.99 6.55
N SER A 81 -6.32 17.88 5.78
CA SER A 81 -6.07 18.03 4.35
C SER A 81 -4.66 18.57 4.08
N PRO A 82 -3.83 17.89 3.26
CA PRO A 82 -2.53 18.42 2.85
C PRO A 82 -2.58 19.76 2.14
N ALA A 83 -3.70 20.10 1.49
CA ALA A 83 -3.84 21.40 0.83
C ALA A 83 -3.96 22.57 1.79
N SER A 84 -4.43 22.33 3.01
CA SER A 84 -4.62 23.37 4.03
C SER A 84 -3.53 23.36 5.12
N ALA A 85 -3.01 22.17 5.45
CA ALA A 85 -2.06 21.99 6.55
C ALA A 85 -0.63 21.65 6.07
N GLY A 86 -0.39 21.61 4.76
CA GLY A 86 0.88 21.14 4.19
C GLY A 86 1.04 19.62 4.31
N PRO A 87 2.22 19.06 3.97
CA PRO A 87 2.46 17.62 4.07
C PRO A 87 2.09 17.04 5.44
N GLN A 88 1.37 15.92 5.45
CA GLN A 88 0.82 15.29 6.66
C GLN A 88 1.39 13.89 6.84
N MET A 89 1.72 13.52 8.08
CA MET A 89 1.99 12.12 8.40
C MET A 89 0.67 11.36 8.53
N MET A 90 0.59 10.21 7.85
CA MET A 90 -0.53 9.30 7.96
C MET A 90 -0.48 8.53 9.27
N THR A 91 -1.64 8.37 9.91
CA THR A 91 -1.81 7.42 11.01
C THR A 91 -2.12 6.05 10.41
N ILE A 92 -1.28 5.06 10.76
CA ILE A 92 -1.38 3.69 10.25
C ILE A 92 -1.54 2.73 11.42
N GLY A 93 -2.50 1.82 11.30
CA GLY A 93 -2.73 0.75 12.26
C GLY A 93 -3.33 -0.48 11.59
N THR A 94 -3.60 -1.51 12.36
CA THR A 94 -4.26 -2.72 11.87
C THR A 94 -5.43 -3.10 12.75
N SER A 95 -6.50 -3.61 12.15
CA SER A 95 -7.66 -4.15 12.87
C SER A 95 -8.03 -5.51 12.32
N THR A 96 -8.34 -6.47 13.18
CA THR A 96 -8.94 -7.73 12.71
C THR A 96 -10.37 -7.50 12.24
N VAL A 97 -10.77 -8.18 11.16
CA VAL A 97 -12.16 -8.19 10.67
C VAL A 97 -12.95 -9.34 11.29
N ASP A 98 -12.28 -10.45 11.61
CA ASP A 98 -12.83 -11.58 12.37
C ASP A 98 -12.02 -11.77 13.67
N PRO A 99 -12.63 -11.60 14.87
CA PRO A 99 -11.92 -11.72 16.13
C PRO A 99 -11.28 -13.10 16.40
N LYS A 100 -11.68 -14.14 15.66
CA LYS A 100 -11.05 -15.48 15.74
C LYS A 100 -9.71 -15.55 15.01
N LEU A 101 -9.43 -14.59 14.13
CA LEU A 101 -8.23 -14.55 13.30
C LEU A 101 -7.28 -13.45 13.79
N SER A 102 -6.01 -13.79 13.99
CA SER A 102 -4.99 -12.83 14.43
C SER A 102 -4.43 -12.03 13.25
N VAL A 103 -3.93 -10.83 13.56
CA VAL A 103 -3.10 -10.08 12.62
C VAL A 103 -1.72 -10.75 12.60
N PRO A 104 -1.19 -11.15 11.44
CA PRO A 104 0.12 -11.75 11.35
C PRO A 104 1.21 -10.74 11.70
N THR A 105 2.34 -11.23 12.23
CA THR A 105 3.53 -10.39 12.41
C THR A 105 4.00 -9.90 11.04
N GLN A 106 4.04 -8.58 10.88
CA GLN A 106 4.51 -7.96 9.65
C GLN A 106 6.05 -7.90 9.64
N THR A 107 6.64 -8.00 8.45
CA THR A 107 8.07 -7.81 8.22
C THR A 107 8.28 -6.59 7.34
N ALA A 108 9.18 -5.70 7.73
CA ALA A 108 9.49 -4.52 6.93
C ALA A 108 10.36 -4.89 5.71
N PRO A 109 10.05 -4.40 4.51
CA PRO A 109 10.94 -4.51 3.36
C PRO A 109 12.21 -3.68 3.59
N ARG A 110 13.20 -3.91 2.73
CA ARG A 110 14.52 -3.29 2.79
C ARG A 110 14.83 -2.64 1.47
N PHE A 111 15.48 -1.50 1.51
CA PHE A 111 15.78 -0.71 0.33
C PHE A 111 17.24 -0.33 0.30
N LEU A 112 17.80 -0.24 -0.90
CA LEU A 112 19.13 0.32 -1.12
C LEU A 112 18.99 1.80 -1.41
N VAL A 113 19.45 2.65 -0.49
CA VAL A 113 19.37 4.11 -0.59
C VAL A 113 20.76 4.68 -0.31
N ASN A 114 21.30 5.47 -1.25
CA ASN A 114 22.59 6.15 -1.13
C ASN A 114 23.75 5.22 -0.68
N GLY A 115 23.78 4.00 -1.20
CA GLY A 115 24.82 3.00 -0.96
C GLY A 115 24.62 2.17 0.31
N ALA A 116 23.57 2.42 1.08
CA ALA A 116 23.26 1.71 2.32
C ALA A 116 21.94 0.95 2.21
N VAL A 117 21.89 -0.23 2.83
CA VAL A 117 20.63 -0.95 3.04
C VAL A 117 19.92 -0.35 4.24
N VAL A 118 18.70 0.12 4.05
CA VAL A 118 17.82 0.65 5.09
C VAL A 118 16.55 -0.19 5.19
N VAL A 119 16.00 -0.27 6.39
CA VAL A 119 14.76 -1.02 6.66
C VAL A 119 13.61 -0.02 6.72
N GLU A 120 12.49 -0.32 6.06
CA GLU A 120 11.27 0.48 6.17
C GLU A 120 10.77 0.55 7.63
N ALA A 121 10.15 1.66 8.01
CA ALA A 121 9.52 1.76 9.33
C ALA A 121 8.38 0.74 9.49
N LEU A 122 8.25 0.17 10.70
CA LEU A 122 7.11 -0.67 11.07
C LEU A 122 6.58 -0.24 12.46
N PRO A 123 5.32 0.22 12.60
CA PRO A 123 4.37 0.52 11.53
C PRO A 123 4.92 1.51 10.51
N GLN A 124 4.38 1.46 9.28
CA GLN A 124 4.84 2.31 8.18
C GLN A 124 4.74 3.79 8.56
N LYS A 125 5.75 4.57 8.17
CA LYS A 125 5.76 6.02 8.28
C LYS A 125 5.54 6.59 6.89
N ILE A 126 4.33 7.04 6.61
CA ILE A 126 3.94 7.60 5.31
C ILE A 126 3.65 9.09 5.46
N GLN A 127 4.33 9.92 4.69
CA GLN A 127 3.95 11.33 4.51
C GLN A 127 3.15 11.48 3.23
N VAL A 128 2.00 12.15 3.33
CA VAL A 128 1.18 12.51 2.18
C VAL A 128 1.26 14.00 1.92
N SER A 129 1.46 14.36 0.67
CA SER A 129 1.45 15.73 0.17
C SER A 129 0.71 15.80 -1.17
N TYR A 130 0.43 17.00 -1.66
CA TYR A 130 -0.14 17.22 -2.99
C TYR A 130 0.91 17.74 -3.95
N ASN A 131 0.99 17.07 -5.10
CA ASN A 131 1.89 17.43 -6.20
C ASN A 131 1.01 17.73 -7.43
N GLY A 132 0.76 19.02 -7.67
CA GLY A 132 -0.22 19.46 -8.65
C GLY A 132 -1.62 18.94 -8.34
N ALA A 133 -2.21 18.21 -9.29
CA ALA A 133 -3.54 17.58 -9.14
C ALA A 133 -3.52 16.20 -8.46
N ASN A 134 -2.34 15.66 -8.16
CA ASN A 134 -2.13 14.30 -7.69
C ASN A 134 -1.84 14.25 -6.19
N ILE A 135 -1.87 13.05 -5.62
CA ILE A 135 -1.49 12.78 -4.23
C ILE A 135 -0.14 12.06 -4.24
N GLN A 136 0.83 12.58 -3.51
CA GLN A 136 2.14 11.96 -3.37
C GLN A 136 2.26 11.36 -1.97
N SER A 137 2.60 10.08 -1.90
CA SER A 137 2.86 9.34 -0.66
C SER A 137 4.33 8.95 -0.63
N THR A 138 5.05 9.37 0.40
CA THR A 138 6.46 9.02 0.62
C THR A 138 6.57 8.14 1.85
N LEU A 139 7.11 6.94 1.67
CA LEU A 139 7.38 5.97 2.73
C LEU A 139 8.79 6.20 3.26
N TYR A 140 8.96 6.10 4.58
CA TYR A 140 10.25 6.32 5.24
C TYR A 140 10.82 5.05 5.90
N ALA A 141 12.15 5.01 5.96
CA ALA A 141 12.90 4.07 6.77
C ALA A 141 12.59 4.22 8.27
N GLN A 142 13.08 3.28 9.08
CA GLN A 142 12.92 3.29 10.54
C GLN A 142 13.38 4.60 11.20
N ASP A 143 14.42 5.24 10.66
CA ASP A 143 14.90 6.55 11.10
C ASP A 143 13.87 7.69 10.97
N GLY A 144 12.79 7.47 10.19
CA GLY A 144 11.70 8.41 9.96
C GLY A 144 12.03 9.59 9.03
N THR A 145 13.18 9.56 8.34
CA THR A 145 13.65 10.67 7.50
C THR A 145 14.19 10.23 6.15
N THR A 146 14.77 9.03 6.04
CA THR A 146 15.24 8.48 4.77
C THR A 146 14.04 7.97 3.98
N ALA A 147 13.72 8.62 2.86
CA ALA A 147 12.69 8.14 1.95
C ALA A 147 13.16 6.84 1.28
N VAL A 148 12.30 5.82 1.30
CA VAL A 148 12.59 4.50 0.70
C VAL A 148 11.78 4.24 -0.56
N GLU A 149 10.59 4.82 -0.64
CA GLU A 149 9.70 4.73 -1.78
C GLU A 149 8.85 6.01 -1.85
N THR A 150 8.55 6.47 -3.07
CA THR A 150 7.53 7.49 -3.28
C THR A 150 6.58 7.04 -4.37
N LEU A 151 5.28 7.11 -4.10
CA LEU A 151 4.20 6.80 -5.02
C LEU A 151 3.40 8.06 -5.32
N LEU A 152 3.02 8.23 -6.58
CA LEU A 152 2.12 9.27 -7.06
C LEU A 152 0.78 8.64 -7.43
N VAL A 153 -0.26 8.95 -6.67
CA VAL A 153 -1.65 8.61 -6.99
C VAL A 153 -2.14 9.59 -8.05
N THR A 154 -2.34 9.10 -9.26
CA THR A 154 -2.77 9.90 -10.42
C THR A 154 -4.30 9.89 -10.60
N GLN A 155 -4.96 8.86 -10.07
CA GLN A 155 -6.41 8.73 -10.09
C GLN A 155 -6.92 8.11 -8.80
N TYR A 156 -8.03 8.65 -8.28
CA TYR A 156 -8.72 8.11 -7.11
C TYR A 156 -10.23 8.13 -7.38
N VAL A 157 -10.86 6.95 -7.48
CA VAL A 157 -12.28 6.82 -7.84
C VAL A 157 -13.02 6.07 -6.75
N SER A 158 -14.06 6.68 -6.19
CA SER A 158 -14.95 6.02 -5.23
C SER A 158 -16.13 5.37 -5.95
N VAL A 159 -16.44 4.12 -5.57
CA VAL A 159 -17.55 3.32 -6.09
C VAL A 159 -18.48 2.97 -4.92
N PRO A 160 -19.73 3.45 -4.91
CA PRO A 160 -20.71 3.08 -3.91
C PRO A 160 -21.00 1.58 -3.91
N LEU A 161 -21.20 1.03 -2.72
CA LEU A 161 -21.62 -0.35 -2.51
C LEU A 161 -23.06 -0.35 -1.96
N THR A 162 -23.96 -1.04 -2.66
CA THR A 162 -25.38 -1.10 -2.31
C THR A 162 -25.92 -2.50 -2.53
N GLY A 163 -27.00 -2.86 -1.85
CA GLY A 163 -27.63 -4.18 -1.99
C GLY A 163 -26.87 -5.27 -1.23
N THR A 164 -26.98 -6.51 -1.71
CA THR A 164 -26.34 -7.67 -1.07
C THR A 164 -24.83 -7.68 -1.34
N ILE A 165 -24.07 -8.19 -0.38
CA ILE A 165 -22.61 -8.36 -0.52
C ILE A 165 -22.29 -9.34 -1.65
N ALA A 166 -23.14 -10.34 -1.87
CA ALA A 166 -22.99 -11.29 -2.98
C ALA A 166 -23.15 -10.66 -4.38
N SER A 167 -23.79 -9.49 -4.49
CA SER A 167 -23.96 -8.75 -5.74
C SER A 167 -22.94 -7.61 -5.90
N SER A 168 -21.84 -7.65 -5.15
CA SER A 168 -20.76 -6.67 -5.27
C SER A 168 -20.16 -6.66 -6.68
N PRO A 169 -19.63 -5.50 -7.14
CA PRO A 169 -18.91 -5.43 -8.41
C PRO A 169 -17.83 -6.51 -8.49
N SER A 170 -17.72 -7.20 -9.62
CA SER A 170 -16.74 -8.27 -9.81
C SER A 170 -15.30 -7.77 -9.61
N GLU A 171 -15.03 -6.50 -9.94
CA GLU A 171 -13.72 -5.87 -9.73
C GLU A 171 -13.33 -5.79 -8.25
N LEU A 172 -14.29 -5.72 -7.31
CA LEU A 172 -13.99 -5.75 -5.88
C LEU A 172 -13.49 -7.14 -5.47
N ALA A 173 -14.07 -8.20 -6.04
CA ALA A 173 -13.65 -9.58 -5.75
C ALA A 173 -12.33 -9.93 -6.42
N SER A 174 -12.15 -9.61 -7.70
CA SER A 174 -10.89 -9.89 -8.40
C SER A 174 -9.76 -8.97 -7.94
N GLY A 175 -10.08 -7.75 -7.52
CA GLY A 175 -9.09 -6.72 -7.27
C GLY A 175 -8.69 -6.50 -5.82
N SER A 176 -9.27 -7.24 -4.87
CA SER A 176 -8.96 -7.07 -3.45
C SER A 176 -9.14 -8.39 -2.68
N ALA A 177 -8.60 -8.45 -1.46
CA ALA A 177 -8.76 -9.58 -0.55
C ALA A 177 -10.23 -9.99 -0.27
N PHE A 178 -11.22 -9.16 -0.63
CA PHE A 178 -12.64 -9.53 -0.58
C PHE A 178 -12.93 -10.81 -1.39
N GLY A 179 -12.23 -11.02 -2.52
CA GLY A 179 -12.41 -12.20 -3.35
C GLY A 179 -12.21 -13.52 -2.61
N VAL A 180 -11.33 -13.54 -1.59
CA VAL A 180 -11.11 -14.72 -0.75
C VAL A 180 -12.40 -15.17 -0.07
N LEU A 181 -13.24 -14.23 0.37
CA LEU A 181 -14.53 -14.51 0.99
C LEU A 181 -15.58 -14.99 -0.01
N THR A 182 -15.46 -14.60 -1.27
CA THR A 182 -16.43 -14.95 -2.32
C THR A 182 -16.30 -16.39 -2.83
N ASN A 183 -15.23 -17.09 -2.44
CA ASN A 183 -15.04 -18.50 -2.80
C ASN A 183 -16.10 -19.40 -2.15
N THR A 184 -16.56 -20.40 -2.91
CA THR A 184 -17.46 -21.44 -2.42
C THR A 184 -16.74 -22.77 -2.32
N PHE A 185 -16.92 -23.48 -1.21
CA PHE A 185 -16.30 -24.78 -0.95
C PHE A 185 -17.40 -25.82 -0.75
N ASN A 186 -17.50 -26.79 -1.67
CA ASN A 186 -18.59 -27.78 -1.70
C ASN A 186 -20.00 -27.15 -1.59
N GLY A 187 -20.19 -25.99 -2.23
CA GLY A 187 -21.46 -25.25 -2.22
C GLY A 187 -21.72 -24.41 -0.95
N ALA A 188 -20.85 -24.49 0.06
CA ALA A 188 -20.93 -23.63 1.24
C ALA A 188 -20.16 -22.31 1.01
N SER A 189 -20.68 -21.21 1.56
CA SER A 189 -20.10 -19.86 1.47
C SER A 189 -19.38 -19.49 2.75
N LEU A 190 -18.34 -18.66 2.65
CA LEU A 190 -17.59 -18.13 3.80
C LEU A 190 -18.27 -16.93 4.49
N TYR A 191 -19.34 -16.43 3.89
CA TYR A 191 -20.11 -15.30 4.39
C TYR A 191 -21.60 -15.52 4.14
N ASN A 192 -22.42 -14.80 4.89
CA ASN A 192 -23.85 -14.74 4.68
C ASN A 192 -24.13 -13.99 3.36
N THR A 193 -24.50 -14.72 2.31
CA THR A 193 -24.77 -14.17 0.97
C THR A 193 -25.99 -13.24 0.92
N SER A 194 -26.85 -13.29 1.94
CA SER A 194 -28.00 -12.37 2.10
C SER A 194 -27.66 -11.12 2.90
N ALA A 195 -26.44 -11.02 3.47
CA ALA A 195 -25.99 -9.79 4.12
C ALA A 195 -25.91 -8.64 3.12
N THR A 196 -26.19 -7.44 3.59
CA THR A 196 -26.24 -6.22 2.76
C THR A 196 -25.16 -5.24 3.18
N TRP A 197 -24.70 -4.46 2.20
CA TRP A 197 -23.84 -3.31 2.46
C TRP A 197 -24.58 -2.26 3.29
N GLN A 198 -23.93 -1.76 4.33
CA GLN A 198 -24.45 -0.67 5.14
C GLN A 198 -24.60 0.62 4.30
N SER A 199 -25.46 1.52 4.75
CA SER A 199 -25.59 2.83 4.13
C SER A 199 -24.25 3.57 4.12
N GLY A 200 -23.91 4.17 2.98
CA GLY A 200 -22.64 4.86 2.79
C GLY A 200 -21.44 3.95 2.56
N ALA A 201 -21.61 2.62 2.51
CA ALA A 201 -20.53 1.71 2.13
C ALA A 201 -20.02 2.03 0.72
N ALA A 202 -18.71 2.06 0.57
CA ALA A 202 -18.04 2.29 -0.70
C ALA A 202 -16.63 1.69 -0.65
N TYR A 203 -16.06 1.49 -1.83
CA TYR A 203 -14.62 1.31 -1.97
C TYR A 203 -14.04 2.38 -2.88
N ALA A 204 -12.73 2.58 -2.80
CA ALA A 204 -12.00 3.50 -3.63
C ALA A 204 -10.90 2.76 -4.38
N LYS A 205 -10.70 3.13 -5.65
CA LYS A 205 -9.62 2.65 -6.51
C LYS A 205 -8.55 3.72 -6.61
N ALA A 206 -7.32 3.39 -6.23
CA ALA A 206 -6.16 4.26 -6.34
C ALA A 206 -5.22 3.75 -7.44
N THR A 207 -5.07 4.50 -8.52
CA THR A 207 -4.04 4.23 -9.55
C THR A 207 -2.78 5.00 -9.21
N ARG A 208 -1.65 4.29 -9.18
CA ARG A 208 -0.38 4.79 -8.65
C ARG A 208 0.77 4.53 -9.62
N GLN A 209 1.80 5.35 -9.51
CA GLN A 209 3.08 5.10 -10.16
C GLN A 209 4.23 5.47 -9.22
N PHE A 210 5.38 4.84 -9.42
CA PHE A 210 6.60 5.15 -8.70
C PHE A 210 7.14 6.53 -9.11
N VAL A 211 7.72 7.24 -8.15
CA VAL A 211 8.45 8.50 -8.35
C VAL A 211 9.88 8.31 -7.88
N GLY A 212 10.82 8.42 -8.83
CA GLY A 212 12.19 7.99 -8.65
C GLY A 212 12.36 6.47 -8.79
N ASP A 213 13.61 6.06 -9.01
CA ASP A 213 13.98 4.65 -9.01
C ASP A 213 13.93 4.10 -7.56
N THR A 214 13.23 2.98 -7.36
CA THR A 214 13.15 2.26 -6.09
C THR A 214 13.94 0.96 -6.20
N VAL A 215 14.80 0.68 -5.23
CA VAL A 215 15.64 -0.52 -5.20
C VAL A 215 15.35 -1.33 -3.94
N GLU A 216 14.51 -2.35 -4.05
CA GLU A 216 14.18 -3.24 -2.94
C GLU A 216 15.21 -4.38 -2.85
N VAL A 217 15.68 -4.68 -1.64
CA VAL A 217 16.78 -5.61 -1.35
C VAL A 217 16.26 -6.90 -0.71
N GLY A 218 16.72 -8.04 -1.23
CA GLY A 218 16.37 -9.36 -0.72
C GLY A 218 17.58 -10.17 -0.25
N ASP A 219 17.34 -11.15 0.62
CA ASP A 219 18.34 -12.16 0.98
C ASP A 219 18.53 -13.14 -0.18
N CYS A 220 19.78 -13.56 -0.40
CA CYS A 220 20.09 -14.60 -1.39
C CYS A 220 20.03 -16.03 -0.83
N ALA A 221 19.70 -16.20 0.45
CA ALA A 221 19.58 -17.50 1.10
C ALA A 221 18.44 -17.51 2.12
N THR A 222 17.99 -18.71 2.47
CA THR A 222 17.02 -18.95 3.55
C THR A 222 17.73 -19.40 4.84
N PRO A 223 17.21 -19.05 6.03
CA PRO A 223 16.06 -18.17 6.27
C PRO A 223 16.39 -16.71 5.95
N ALA A 224 15.37 -15.95 5.50
CA ALA A 224 15.52 -14.51 5.26
C ALA A 224 15.78 -13.76 6.57
N THR A 225 16.61 -12.72 6.50
CA THR A 225 16.88 -11.81 7.61
C THR A 225 15.85 -10.67 7.62
N THR A 226 15.74 -9.94 8.74
CA THR A 226 14.75 -8.85 8.91
C THR A 226 15.38 -7.47 9.12
N GLY A 227 16.71 -7.41 9.25
CA GLY A 227 17.46 -6.16 9.44
C GLY A 227 18.19 -5.72 8.17
N ALA A 228 18.94 -4.63 8.28
CA ALA A 228 19.79 -4.11 7.19
C ALA A 228 20.91 -5.08 6.78
N SER A 229 21.29 -6.01 7.65
CA SER A 229 22.28 -7.05 7.37
C SER A 229 21.68 -8.17 6.51
N VAL A 230 21.63 -7.94 5.21
CA VAL A 230 21.14 -8.89 4.21
C VAL A 230 22.17 -9.99 3.90
N THR A 231 21.69 -11.19 3.56
CA THR A 231 22.55 -12.31 3.19
C THR A 231 23.03 -12.17 1.74
N ALA A 232 24.35 -12.13 1.55
CA ALA A 232 24.98 -12.01 0.24
C ALA A 232 24.74 -13.23 -0.66
N CYS A 233 24.64 -13.00 -1.97
CA CYS A 233 24.62 -14.02 -3.02
C CYS A 233 26.01 -14.64 -3.21
N ALA A 234 27.06 -13.85 -2.99
CA ALA A 234 28.44 -14.33 -3.01
C ALA A 234 29.29 -13.53 -2.01
N THR A 235 30.05 -14.25 -1.20
CA THR A 235 30.99 -13.67 -0.22
C THR A 235 32.43 -13.65 -0.70
N THR A 236 32.73 -14.39 -1.77
CA THR A 236 34.08 -14.54 -2.35
C THR A 236 34.25 -13.84 -3.70
N ALA A 237 33.15 -13.56 -4.40
CA ALA A 237 33.18 -12.77 -5.62
C ALA A 237 33.23 -11.28 -5.28
N THR A 238 34.36 -10.64 -5.58
CA THR A 238 34.57 -9.21 -5.28
C THR A 238 34.17 -8.28 -6.42
N THR A 239 33.88 -8.83 -7.61
CA THR A 239 33.45 -8.09 -8.82
C THR A 239 32.18 -8.67 -9.42
N LEU A 240 31.35 -7.82 -10.04
CA LEU A 240 30.14 -8.29 -10.76
C LEU A 240 30.53 -9.16 -11.95
N GLU A 241 31.62 -8.84 -12.63
CA GLU A 241 32.13 -9.58 -13.78
C GLU A 241 32.50 -11.02 -13.42
N GLY A 242 33.15 -11.22 -12.27
CA GLY A 242 33.50 -12.55 -11.76
C GLY A 242 32.35 -13.29 -11.05
N PHE A 243 31.22 -12.63 -10.83
CA PHE A 243 30.03 -13.23 -10.21
C PHE A 243 29.17 -14.00 -11.21
N PHE A 244 29.14 -13.57 -12.47
CA PHE A 244 28.36 -14.22 -13.52
C PHE A 244 29.13 -15.38 -14.18
N PRO A 245 28.42 -16.42 -14.67
CA PRO A 245 26.97 -16.62 -14.61
C PRO A 245 26.46 -16.95 -13.21
N HIS A 246 25.24 -16.53 -12.88
CA HIS A 246 24.62 -16.79 -11.59
C HIS A 246 23.14 -17.16 -11.73
N THR A 247 22.74 -18.24 -11.07
CA THR A 247 21.34 -18.67 -10.98
C THR A 247 20.68 -18.10 -9.74
N SER A 248 19.68 -17.25 -9.96
CA SER A 248 18.87 -16.65 -8.90
C SER A 248 17.93 -17.68 -8.28
N ALA A 249 17.98 -17.84 -6.95
CA ALA A 249 17.04 -18.70 -6.23
C ALA A 249 15.61 -18.14 -6.13
N SER A 250 15.37 -16.90 -6.57
CA SER A 250 14.06 -16.23 -6.43
C SER A 250 13.22 -16.21 -7.70
N ASP A 251 13.82 -16.53 -8.85
CA ASP A 251 13.13 -16.65 -10.14
C ASP A 251 13.68 -17.79 -11.02
N ASP A 252 14.55 -18.64 -10.44
CA ASP A 252 15.19 -19.81 -11.08
C ASP A 252 15.87 -19.52 -12.43
N LYS A 253 16.20 -18.25 -12.68
CA LYS A 253 16.83 -17.80 -13.91
C LYS A 253 18.34 -17.70 -13.73
N THR A 254 19.08 -18.26 -14.68
CA THR A 254 20.52 -18.02 -14.84
C THR A 254 20.73 -16.73 -15.61
N TYR A 255 21.33 -15.75 -14.94
CA TYR A 255 21.74 -14.49 -15.53
C TYR A 255 23.22 -14.56 -15.93
N ASN A 256 23.53 -14.03 -17.10
CA ASN A 256 24.88 -13.82 -17.59
C ASN A 256 25.23 -12.33 -17.56
N LEU A 257 26.52 -12.00 -17.58
CA LEU A 257 26.96 -10.61 -17.59
C LEU A 257 26.32 -9.80 -18.74
N ALA A 258 26.17 -10.42 -19.92
CA ALA A 258 25.59 -9.79 -21.11
C ALA A 258 24.07 -9.59 -21.06
N ASP A 259 23.35 -10.20 -20.12
CA ASP A 259 21.89 -10.05 -20.00
C ASP A 259 21.47 -8.72 -19.35
N GLY A 260 22.45 -7.90 -18.97
CA GLY A 260 22.29 -6.67 -18.22
C GLY A 260 23.42 -5.69 -18.46
N GLN A 261 23.41 -4.60 -17.69
CA GLN A 261 24.41 -3.55 -17.76
C GLN A 261 24.91 -3.22 -16.36
N ILE A 262 26.22 -2.97 -16.25
CA ILE A 262 26.80 -2.45 -15.02
C ILE A 262 26.67 -0.92 -15.02
N VAL A 263 26.03 -0.39 -13.98
CA VAL A 263 25.77 1.02 -13.77
C VAL A 263 26.05 1.41 -12.31
N THR A 264 26.04 2.71 -12.03
CA THR A 264 25.89 3.20 -10.67
C THR A 264 24.40 3.33 -10.37
N LEU A 265 23.90 2.57 -9.40
CA LEU A 265 22.51 2.56 -8.97
C LEU A 265 22.44 2.82 -7.46
N ALA A 266 21.62 3.78 -7.05
CA ALA A 266 21.44 4.15 -5.63
C ALA A 266 22.77 4.28 -4.85
N GLY A 267 23.80 4.88 -5.46
CA GLY A 267 25.11 5.09 -4.83
C GLY A 267 26.07 3.90 -4.83
N THR A 268 25.70 2.75 -5.42
CA THR A 268 26.60 1.59 -5.55
C THR A 268 26.80 1.15 -6.99
N ARG A 269 27.84 0.35 -7.23
CA ARG A 269 28.05 -0.34 -8.50
C ARG A 269 27.15 -1.57 -8.57
N ALA A 270 26.28 -1.62 -9.57
CA ALA A 270 25.28 -2.65 -9.73
C ALA A 270 25.17 -3.12 -11.17
N TRP A 271 24.91 -4.41 -11.36
CA TRP A 271 24.45 -4.98 -12.62
C TRP A 271 22.92 -4.98 -12.60
N VAL A 272 22.31 -4.48 -13.66
CA VAL A 272 20.84 -4.41 -13.82
C VAL A 272 20.46 -5.19 -15.07
N ALA A 273 19.54 -6.14 -14.92
CA ALA A 273 19.03 -6.92 -16.05
C ALA A 273 18.32 -6.01 -17.07
N THR A 274 18.47 -6.35 -18.35
CA THR A 274 17.74 -5.67 -19.44
C THR A 274 16.31 -6.17 -19.61
N ALA A 275 16.07 -7.45 -19.33
CA ALA A 275 14.74 -8.06 -19.35
C ALA A 275 14.05 -7.87 -17.99
N ALA A 276 12.78 -7.46 -18.03
CA ALA A 276 11.94 -7.38 -16.84
C ALA A 276 11.67 -8.79 -16.27
N ARG A 277 11.43 -8.85 -14.95
CA ARG A 277 10.94 -10.05 -14.27
C ARG A 277 9.48 -10.31 -14.63
N ASN A 278 9.05 -11.55 -14.42
CA ASN A 278 7.64 -11.92 -14.49
C ASN A 278 6.95 -11.57 -13.16
N SER A 279 6.60 -10.30 -13.01
CA SER A 279 5.95 -9.72 -11.83
C SER A 279 4.85 -8.74 -12.28
N PRO A 280 3.86 -8.43 -11.43
CA PRO A 280 2.78 -7.52 -11.79
C PRO A 280 3.29 -6.12 -12.08
N THR A 281 4.07 -5.55 -11.15
CA THR A 281 4.81 -4.32 -11.40
C THR A 281 6.05 -4.65 -12.21
N THR A 282 6.30 -3.89 -13.28
CA THR A 282 7.50 -4.07 -14.11
C THR A 282 8.75 -3.75 -13.29
N GLU A 283 9.56 -4.76 -13.05
CA GLU A 283 10.80 -4.64 -12.26
C GLU A 283 11.94 -5.41 -12.90
N TYR A 284 13.18 -5.06 -12.55
CA TYR A 284 14.39 -5.63 -13.12
C TYR A 284 15.25 -6.26 -12.04
N ARG A 285 15.83 -7.44 -12.32
CA ARG A 285 16.79 -8.06 -11.41
C ARG A 285 18.03 -7.17 -11.28
N VAL A 286 18.50 -7.00 -10.06
CA VAL A 286 19.74 -6.29 -9.74
C VAL A 286 20.67 -7.17 -8.92
N TYR A 287 21.96 -7.11 -9.24
CA TYR A 287 23.04 -7.56 -8.35
C TYR A 287 23.97 -6.40 -8.07
N TYR A 288 24.24 -6.11 -6.80
CA TYR A 288 25.06 -4.96 -6.43
C TYR A 288 26.24 -5.35 -5.54
N GLN A 289 27.32 -4.59 -5.68
CA GLN A 289 28.53 -4.78 -4.88
C GLN A 289 28.44 -3.96 -3.61
N SER A 290 28.75 -4.57 -2.47
CA SER A 290 28.96 -3.83 -1.23
C SER A 290 29.94 -4.60 -0.34
N ASN A 291 30.89 -3.90 0.28
CA ASN A 291 31.87 -4.49 1.21
C ASN A 291 32.57 -5.76 0.68
N GLY A 292 32.89 -5.80 -0.63
CA GLY A 292 33.55 -6.95 -1.27
C GLY A 292 32.66 -8.18 -1.51
N GLN A 293 31.35 -8.04 -1.35
CA GLN A 293 30.35 -9.09 -1.55
C GLN A 293 29.32 -8.66 -2.61
N ILE A 294 28.55 -9.62 -3.12
CA ILE A 294 27.45 -9.39 -4.08
C ILE A 294 26.12 -9.68 -3.42
N PHE A 295 25.16 -8.77 -3.57
CA PHE A 295 23.82 -8.87 -3.00
C PHE A 295 22.76 -8.80 -4.10
N SER A 296 21.54 -9.29 -3.81
CA SER A 296 20.41 -9.24 -4.73
C SER A 296 19.47 -8.09 -4.39
N ALA A 297 18.91 -7.48 -5.43
CA ALA A 297 17.84 -6.51 -5.33
C ALA A 297 16.92 -6.60 -6.56
N VAL A 298 15.85 -5.82 -6.53
CA VAL A 298 14.98 -5.53 -7.67
C VAL A 298 14.90 -4.02 -7.86
N LEU A 299 14.90 -3.58 -9.11
CA LEU A 299 14.74 -2.18 -9.49
C LEU A 299 13.36 -1.98 -10.11
N VAL A 300 12.58 -1.08 -9.52
CA VAL A 300 11.42 -0.46 -10.14
C VAL A 300 11.83 0.93 -10.60
N ARG A 301 11.63 1.24 -11.89
CA ARG A 301 12.07 2.53 -12.46
C ARG A 301 11.08 3.64 -12.18
N ASP A 302 11.57 4.88 -12.17
CA ASP A 302 10.74 6.07 -12.13
C ASP A 302 9.61 6.03 -13.20
N GLY A 303 8.42 6.47 -12.81
CA GLY A 303 7.24 6.51 -13.67
C GLY A 303 6.59 5.16 -13.93
N THR A 304 7.12 4.05 -13.39
CA THR A 304 6.50 2.73 -13.55
C THR A 304 5.15 2.69 -12.82
N PRO A 305 4.04 2.27 -13.47
CA PRO A 305 2.78 2.04 -12.79
C PRO A 305 2.92 0.96 -11.72
N SER A 306 2.38 1.22 -10.53
CA SER A 306 2.24 0.18 -9.50
C SER A 306 1.08 -0.72 -9.88
N GLN A 307 1.38 -2.00 -10.02
CA GLN A 307 0.43 -3.03 -10.39
C GLN A 307 0.50 -4.18 -9.39
N ILE A 308 -0.64 -4.79 -9.12
CA ILE A 308 -0.78 -5.96 -8.26
C ILE A 308 -1.46 -7.08 -9.05
N ASP A 309 -1.21 -8.33 -8.69
CA ASP A 309 -1.95 -9.45 -9.27
C ASP A 309 -3.42 -9.36 -8.87
N SER A 310 -4.31 -9.62 -9.83
CA SER A 310 -5.72 -9.82 -9.52
C SER A 310 -5.89 -11.20 -8.88
N LEU A 311 -6.64 -11.31 -7.78
CA LEU A 311 -6.87 -12.59 -7.10
C LEU A 311 -7.36 -13.67 -8.06
N GLY A 312 -6.71 -14.83 -8.02
CA GLY A 312 -7.04 -15.99 -8.84
C GLY A 312 -6.54 -15.94 -10.29
N THR A 313 -5.82 -14.89 -10.70
CA THR A 313 -5.22 -14.79 -12.04
C THR A 313 -3.83 -14.17 -11.97
N ASN A 314 -3.02 -14.34 -13.02
CA ASN A 314 -1.75 -13.62 -13.16
C ASN A 314 -1.90 -12.38 -14.05
N THR A 315 -3.12 -11.82 -14.17
CA THR A 315 -3.36 -10.61 -14.95
C THR A 315 -3.17 -9.41 -14.02
N PRO A 316 -2.16 -8.54 -14.28
CA PRO A 316 -1.92 -7.38 -13.45
C PRO A 316 -3.09 -6.40 -13.52
N GLN A 317 -3.48 -5.85 -12.39
CA GLN A 317 -4.36 -4.69 -12.30
C GLN A 317 -3.56 -3.46 -11.88
N ASN A 318 -3.96 -2.29 -12.38
CA ASN A 318 -3.24 -1.02 -12.22
C ASN A 318 -3.85 -0.10 -11.15
N PHE A 319 -4.60 -0.67 -10.21
CA PHE A 319 -5.15 0.06 -9.09
C PHE A 319 -5.16 -0.81 -7.84
N GLU A 320 -5.17 -0.15 -6.70
CA GLU A 320 -5.37 -0.76 -5.40
C GLU A 320 -6.72 -0.34 -4.83
N ILE A 321 -7.38 -1.25 -4.11
CA ILE A 321 -8.70 -1.01 -3.53
C ILE A 321 -8.61 -0.74 -2.03
N TYR A 322 -9.23 0.37 -1.61
CA TYR A 322 -9.45 0.71 -0.22
C TYR A 322 -10.94 0.69 0.09
N LEU A 323 -11.33 0.02 1.17
CA LEU A 323 -12.68 0.09 1.70
C LEU A 323 -12.82 1.34 2.59
N ASN A 324 -14.04 1.87 2.71
CA ASN A 324 -14.36 2.79 3.79
C ASN A 324 -14.87 2.02 5.03
N GLN A 325 -14.98 2.71 6.17
CA GLN A 325 -15.37 2.10 7.45
C GLN A 325 -16.71 1.35 7.38
N ALA A 326 -17.71 1.89 6.67
CA ALA A 326 -19.02 1.25 6.51
C ALA A 326 -18.95 -0.06 5.71
N ALA A 327 -18.09 -0.13 4.68
CA ALA A 327 -17.84 -1.36 3.95
C ALA A 327 -17.12 -2.40 4.84
N VAL A 328 -16.09 -2.00 5.60
CA VAL A 328 -15.41 -2.91 6.54
C VAL A 328 -16.40 -3.49 7.56
N GLN A 329 -17.24 -2.66 8.17
CA GLN A 329 -18.25 -3.13 9.13
C GLN A 329 -19.27 -4.07 8.50
N SER A 330 -19.66 -3.84 7.25
CA SER A 330 -20.54 -4.74 6.51
C SER A 330 -19.92 -6.13 6.36
N LEU A 331 -18.61 -6.20 6.06
CA LEU A 331 -17.88 -7.46 5.96
C LEU A 331 -17.77 -8.16 7.32
N THR A 332 -17.39 -7.44 8.38
CA THR A 332 -17.34 -7.99 9.75
C THR A 332 -18.65 -8.65 10.15
N ASN A 333 -19.79 -8.03 9.82
CA ASN A 333 -21.11 -8.56 10.15
C ASN A 333 -21.55 -9.73 9.26
N ALA A 334 -20.92 -9.92 8.10
CA ALA A 334 -21.31 -10.92 7.11
C ALA A 334 -20.54 -12.24 7.22
N ILE A 335 -19.37 -12.26 7.87
CA ILE A 335 -18.56 -13.47 8.04
C ILE A 335 -19.35 -14.55 8.77
N ALA A 336 -19.25 -15.80 8.30
CA ALA A 336 -20.13 -16.88 8.72
C ALA A 336 -19.43 -18.22 9.02
N PHE A 337 -18.10 -18.26 9.12
CA PHE A 337 -17.32 -19.47 9.45
C PHE A 337 -16.81 -19.52 10.89
#